data_AF-A0A9Q0DJZ2-F1
#
_entry.id   AF-A0A9Q0DJZ2-F1
#
_cell.length_a   1.000
_cell.length_b   1.000
_cell.length_c   1.000
_cell.angle_alpha   90.00
_cell.angle_beta   90.00
_cell.angle_gamma   90.00
#
_symmetry.space_group_name_H-M   'P 1'
#
loop_
_entity.id
_entity.type
_entity.pdbx_description
1 polymer ?
#
loop_
_entity_poly.entity_id
_entity_poly.type
_entity_poly.pdbx_seq_one_letter_code
_entity_poly.pdbx_strand_id
1 'polypeptide(L)'
;MTDINGCTRLAVFLLSLGLEQVVLVIQSQKISYHSRRAIQMKEEGDPVVLLLHELSQNEGDWSVLPALPHLSVSFSQSAAWFVFVEEETSVMLTSLLHVLNKYDAQKEWFLGRRLHDNQASIIHHYAFSEDPGSFGYPDPTAGWVLSTPLLHR
;
A
#
# COMPACT_ATOMS: atom_id res chain seq x y z
N MET A 1 -2.68 -34.50 24.48
CA MET A 1 -1.51 -34.62 23.60
C MET A 1 -1.85 -33.82 22.36
N THR A 2 -1.62 -32.51 22.45
CA THR A 2 -2.03 -31.51 21.45
C THR A 2 -1.10 -31.58 20.25
N ASP A 3 -1.68 -31.59 19.06
CA ASP A 3 -1.00 -31.74 17.78
C ASP A 3 -0.15 -30.52 17.48
N ILE A 4 1.15 -30.67 17.71
CA ILE A 4 2.18 -29.64 17.53
C ILE A 4 2.53 -29.47 16.04
N ASN A 5 2.13 -30.41 15.17
CA ASN A 5 2.55 -30.45 13.76
C ASN A 5 1.70 -29.57 12.84
N GLY A 6 0.45 -29.28 13.21
CA GLY A 6 -0.43 -28.39 12.44
C GLY A 6 0.03 -26.93 12.50
N CYS A 7 0.49 -26.47 13.66
CA CYS A 7 0.92 -25.09 13.89
C CYS A 7 2.24 -24.77 13.17
N THR A 8 3.20 -25.71 13.18
CA THR A 8 4.49 -25.54 12.50
C THR A 8 4.36 -25.52 10.98
N ARG A 9 3.45 -26.31 10.40
CA ARG A 9 3.19 -26.29 8.95
C ARG A 9 2.56 -24.99 8.47
N LEU A 10 1.62 -24.42 9.25
CA LEU A 10 1.00 -23.14 8.91
C LEU A 10 2.01 -21.99 9.00
N ALA A 11 2.85 -21.98 10.05
CA ALA A 11 3.92 -20.98 10.22
C ALA A 11 4.99 -21.06 9.12
N VAL A 12 5.39 -22.26 8.69
CA VAL A 12 6.34 -22.45 7.57
C VAL A 12 5.73 -22.06 6.23
N PHE A 13 4.42 -22.24 6.03
CA PHE A 13 3.74 -21.79 4.81
C PHE A 13 3.68 -20.26 4.73
N LEU A 14 3.44 -19.58 5.87
CA LEU A 14 3.45 -18.12 5.98
C LEU A 14 4.84 -17.52 5.72
N LEU A 15 5.91 -18.14 6.21
CA LEU A 15 7.31 -17.77 5.90
C LEU A 15 7.66 -17.95 4.40
N SER A 16 6.93 -18.78 3.64
CA SER A 16 7.24 -19.04 2.22
C SER A 16 6.54 -18.12 1.22
N LEU A 17 5.64 -17.24 1.69
CA LEU A 17 4.78 -16.45 0.81
C LEU A 17 5.36 -15.07 0.44
N GLY A 18 6.49 -14.66 1.02
CA GLY A 18 7.14 -13.38 0.73
C GLY A 18 6.48 -12.16 1.39
N LEU A 19 5.63 -12.37 2.40
CA LEU A 19 4.98 -11.29 3.16
C LEU A 19 5.97 -10.34 3.84
N GLU A 20 7.13 -10.86 4.24
CA GLU A 20 8.24 -10.11 4.83
C GLU A 20 8.81 -9.00 3.92
N GLN A 21 8.58 -9.10 2.59
CA GLN A 21 9.00 -8.10 1.61
C GLN A 21 7.88 -7.10 1.26
N VAL A 22 6.73 -7.18 1.94
CA VAL A 22 5.60 -6.28 1.71
C VAL A 22 5.45 -5.35 2.91
N VAL A 23 5.30 -4.06 2.64
CA VAL A 23 4.89 -3.05 3.62
C VAL A 23 3.48 -2.59 3.27
N LEU A 24 2.55 -2.76 4.20
CA LEU A 24 1.18 -2.27 4.07
C LEU A 24 1.06 -0.91 4.75
N VAL A 25 0.64 0.11 4.01
CA VAL A 25 0.46 1.48 4.49
C VAL A 25 -1.03 1.81 4.50
N ILE A 26 -1.60 1.96 5.70
CA ILE A 26 -2.99 2.36 5.90
C ILE A 26 -3.08 3.88 5.89
N GLN A 27 -3.77 4.42 4.89
CA GLN A 27 -4.05 5.84 4.69
C GLN A 27 -5.06 6.33 5.74
N SER A 28 -4.53 6.64 6.92
CA SER A 28 -5.28 6.99 8.11
C SER A 28 -4.96 8.40 8.58
N GLN A 29 -5.87 9.01 9.35
CA GLN A 29 -5.73 10.37 9.89
C GLN A 29 -5.63 10.38 11.42
N LYS A 30 -5.01 11.43 11.99
CA LYS A 30 -4.82 11.57 13.45
C LYS A 30 -6.12 11.67 14.26
N ILE A 31 -7.24 12.00 13.63
CA ILE A 31 -8.55 12.13 14.28
C ILE A 31 -8.97 10.78 14.88
N SER A 32 -9.54 10.81 16.08
CA SER A 32 -9.86 9.62 16.89
C SER A 32 -10.81 8.60 16.24
N TYR A 33 -11.59 9.00 15.24
CA TYR A 33 -12.40 8.09 14.44
C TYR A 33 -11.52 7.21 13.55
N HIS A 34 -10.61 7.84 12.82
CA HIS A 34 -9.72 7.24 11.84
C HIS A 34 -8.64 6.37 12.51
N SER A 35 -7.95 6.93 13.51
CA SER A 35 -6.89 6.20 14.23
C SER A 35 -7.39 4.91 14.90
N ARG A 36 -8.60 4.88 15.46
CA ARG A 36 -9.18 3.67 16.05
C ARG A 36 -9.43 2.57 15.03
N ARG A 37 -9.92 2.91 13.84
CA ARG A 37 -10.18 1.95 12.75
C ARG A 37 -8.87 1.40 12.20
N ALA A 38 -7.89 2.28 11.99
CA ALA A 38 -6.57 1.92 11.51
C ALA A 38 -5.81 0.99 12.49
N ILE A 39 -5.88 1.26 13.79
CA ILE A 39 -5.29 0.39 14.83
C ILE A 39 -5.96 -0.99 14.85
N GLN A 40 -7.28 -1.07 14.63
CA GLN A 40 -7.98 -2.35 14.57
C GLN A 40 -7.53 -3.22 13.39
N MET A 41 -7.10 -2.60 12.27
CA MET A 41 -6.48 -3.31 11.15
C MET A 41 -5.01 -3.68 11.38
N LYS A 42 -4.32 -2.98 12.29
CA LYS A 42 -2.93 -3.23 12.64
C LYS A 42 -2.85 -4.44 13.59
N GLU A 43 -2.86 -5.64 13.04
CA GLU A 43 -2.48 -6.84 13.78
C GLU A 43 -0.95 -6.90 13.95
N GLU A 44 -0.47 -7.47 15.05
CA GLU A 44 0.96 -7.74 15.22
C GLU A 44 1.37 -8.95 14.37
N GLY A 45 2.28 -8.75 13.41
CA GLY A 45 2.76 -9.83 12.53
C GLY A 45 3.24 -9.33 11.16
N ASP A 46 3.41 -10.26 10.21
CA ASP A 46 3.69 -9.96 8.81
C ASP A 46 2.39 -9.78 8.00
N PRO A 47 2.33 -8.84 7.04
CA PRO A 47 3.37 -7.88 6.65
C PRO A 47 3.51 -6.72 7.65
N VAL A 48 4.60 -5.95 7.56
CA VAL A 48 4.74 -4.71 8.33
C VAL A 48 3.60 -3.76 7.99
N VAL A 49 2.77 -3.42 8.99
CA VAL A 49 1.65 -2.49 8.84
C VAL A 49 2.00 -1.13 9.44
N LEU A 50 1.95 -0.09 8.59
CA LEU A 50 2.22 1.31 8.93
C LEU A 50 0.94 2.13 8.84
N LEU A 51 0.77 3.07 9.76
CA LEU A 51 -0.33 4.04 9.72
C LEU A 51 0.21 5.36 9.21
N LEU A 52 -0.36 5.89 8.13
CA LEU A 52 0.15 7.10 7.47
C LEU A 52 0.28 8.29 8.45
N HIS A 53 -0.71 8.48 9.32
CA HIS A 53 -0.70 9.55 10.33
C HIS A 53 0.37 9.41 11.42
N GLU A 54 1.03 8.25 11.54
CA GLU A 54 2.16 8.02 12.45
C GLU A 54 3.51 8.30 11.77
N LEU A 55 3.55 8.37 10.44
CA LEU A 55 4.80 8.50 9.67
C LEU A 55 5.35 9.93 9.65
N SER A 56 4.54 10.94 9.94
CA SER A 56 5.03 12.31 10.09
C SER A 56 4.12 13.18 10.96
N GLN A 57 4.69 14.28 11.44
CA GLN A 57 3.97 15.28 12.22
C GLN A 57 3.25 16.32 11.36
N ASN A 58 3.46 16.30 10.04
CA ASN A 58 2.87 17.21 9.09
C ASN A 58 1.36 16.99 8.97
N GLU A 59 0.56 18.03 9.22
CA GLU A 59 -0.90 17.97 9.05
C GLU A 59 -1.31 17.81 7.57
N GLY A 60 -0.39 18.04 6.63
CA GLY A 60 -0.54 17.78 5.19
C GLY A 60 -0.45 16.30 4.77
N ASP A 61 -0.21 15.39 5.71
CA ASP A 61 -0.10 13.94 5.46
C ASP A 61 -1.44 13.24 5.19
N TRP A 62 -2.52 14.00 5.00
CA TRP A 62 -3.74 13.47 4.36
C TRP A 62 -3.47 12.98 2.94
N SER A 63 -2.36 13.41 2.33
CA SER A 63 -1.86 12.86 1.06
C SER A 63 -0.70 11.91 1.32
N VAL A 64 -0.57 10.87 0.48
CA VAL A 64 0.51 9.87 0.58
C VAL A 64 1.89 10.43 0.21
N LEU A 65 1.93 11.47 -0.63
CA LEU A 65 3.15 11.95 -1.29
C LEU A 65 4.22 12.43 -0.29
N PRO A 66 3.90 13.21 0.76
CA PRO A 66 4.87 13.64 1.77
C PRO A 66 5.51 12.48 2.55
N ALA A 67 4.86 11.32 2.63
CA ALA A 67 5.39 10.15 3.35
C ALA A 67 6.35 9.29 2.51
N LEU A 68 6.35 9.45 1.18
CA LEU A 68 7.17 8.61 0.28
C LEU A 68 8.68 8.68 0.58
N PRO A 69 9.29 9.87 0.85
CA PRO A 69 10.71 9.94 1.20
C PRO A 69 11.03 9.17 2.49
N HIS A 70 10.17 9.25 3.50
CA HIS A 70 10.35 8.51 4.75
C HIS A 70 10.25 7.00 4.52
N LEU A 71 9.25 6.53 3.77
CA LEU A 71 9.11 5.13 3.40
C LEU A 71 10.33 4.61 2.63
N SER A 72 10.84 5.41 1.70
CA SER A 72 12.02 5.11 0.89
C SER A 72 13.25 4.91 1.77
N VAL A 73 13.52 5.82 2.72
CA VAL A 73 14.69 5.71 3.62
C VAL A 73 14.54 4.55 4.61
N SER A 74 13.35 4.34 5.17
CA SER A 74 13.15 3.40 6.27
C SER A 74 13.01 1.94 5.83
N PHE A 75 12.49 1.65 4.63
CA PHE A 75 12.07 0.29 4.26
C PHE A 75 12.63 -0.21 2.93
N SER A 76 13.31 0.61 2.14
CA SER A 76 13.81 0.20 0.82
C SER A 76 14.75 -1.01 0.81
N GLN A 77 15.48 -1.24 1.90
CA GLN A 77 16.42 -2.36 1.99
C GLN A 77 15.73 -3.69 2.35
N SER A 78 14.54 -3.64 2.95
CA SER A 78 13.81 -4.81 3.45
C SER A 78 12.53 -5.09 2.67
N ALA A 79 11.92 -4.08 2.05
CA ALA A 79 10.69 -4.18 1.29
C ALA A 79 10.96 -4.23 -0.21
N ALA A 80 10.22 -5.09 -0.91
CA ALA A 80 10.10 -5.11 -2.37
C ALA A 80 8.85 -4.35 -2.84
N TRP A 81 7.80 -4.32 -2.01
CA TRP A 81 6.49 -3.78 -2.36
C TRP A 81 5.92 -2.91 -1.23
N PHE A 82 5.33 -1.79 -1.63
CA PHE A 82 4.56 -0.89 -0.76
C PHE A 82 3.11 -0.88 -1.22
N VAL A 83 2.21 -1.33 -0.36
CA VAL A 83 0.78 -1.45 -0.66
C VAL A 83 0.02 -0.40 0.14
N PHE A 84 -0.69 0.47 -0.53
CA PHE A 84 -1.42 1.58 0.07
C PHE A 84 -2.92 1.29 0.02
N VAL A 85 -3.57 1.41 1.18
CA VAL A 85 -5.00 1.09 1.35
C VAL A 85 -5.68 2.09 2.28
N GLU A 86 -6.97 2.30 2.12
CA GLU A 86 -7.79 3.07 3.07
C GLU A 86 -8.18 2.21 4.28
N GLU A 87 -8.64 2.84 5.37
CA GLU A 87 -9.04 2.17 6.62
C GLU A 87 -10.24 1.21 6.47
N GLU A 88 -11.01 1.37 5.39
CA GLU A 88 -12.16 0.53 5.04
C GLU A 88 -11.80 -0.64 4.11
N THR A 89 -10.57 -0.65 3.58
CA THR A 89 -10.18 -1.59 2.52
C THR A 89 -9.82 -2.95 3.11
N SER A 90 -10.54 -3.99 2.71
CA SER A 90 -10.22 -5.37 3.08
C SER A 90 -9.18 -5.97 2.15
N VAL A 91 -8.06 -6.45 2.70
CA VAL A 91 -6.96 -7.04 1.92
C VAL A 91 -6.91 -8.56 2.12
N MET A 92 -7.06 -9.32 1.04
CA MET A 92 -6.81 -10.76 1.03
C MET A 92 -5.32 -11.01 0.71
N LEU A 93 -4.50 -11.17 1.74
CA LEU A 93 -3.03 -11.27 1.62
C LEU A 93 -2.57 -12.35 0.63
N THR A 94 -3.22 -13.52 0.62
CA THR A 94 -2.88 -14.61 -0.32
C THR A 94 -3.10 -14.20 -1.78
N SER A 95 -4.19 -13.48 -2.06
CA SER A 95 -4.50 -13.00 -3.41
C SER A 95 -3.55 -11.87 -3.83
N LEU A 96 -3.24 -10.96 -2.91
CA LEU A 96 -2.26 -9.89 -3.13
C LEU A 96 -0.91 -10.47 -3.55
N LEU A 97 -0.35 -11.39 -2.77
CA LEU A 97 0.93 -12.02 -3.07
C LEU A 97 0.91 -12.81 -4.38
N HIS A 98 -0.19 -13.53 -4.66
CA HIS A 98 -0.36 -14.22 -5.93
C HIS A 98 -0.28 -13.26 -7.12
N VAL A 99 -0.78 -12.03 -6.98
CA VAL A 99 -0.64 -10.99 -8.01
C VAL A 99 0.77 -10.43 -8.06
N LEU A 100 1.36 -10.05 -6.93
CA LEU A 100 2.71 -9.45 -6.87
C LEU A 100 3.79 -10.38 -7.43
N ASN A 101 3.68 -11.69 -7.19
CA ASN A 101 4.60 -12.69 -7.72
C ASN A 101 4.62 -12.82 -9.26
N LYS A 102 3.68 -12.16 -9.96
CA LYS A 102 3.67 -12.10 -11.44
C LYS A 102 4.57 -10.99 -11.99
N TYR A 103 5.06 -10.08 -11.14
CA TYR A 103 5.83 -8.92 -11.52
C TYR A 103 7.27 -9.03 -11.00
N ASP A 104 8.21 -8.57 -11.82
CA ASP A 104 9.62 -8.47 -11.42
C ASP A 104 9.81 -7.27 -10.50
N ALA A 105 9.99 -7.52 -9.21
CA ALA A 105 10.13 -6.48 -8.18
C ALA A 105 11.37 -5.58 -8.36
N GLN A 106 12.31 -5.94 -9.25
CA GLN A 106 13.49 -5.12 -9.57
C GLN A 106 13.20 -4.05 -10.63
N LYS A 107 11.96 -3.96 -11.14
CA LYS A 107 11.53 -2.94 -12.10
C LYS A 107 10.60 -1.92 -11.46
N GLU A 108 10.45 -0.77 -12.12
CA GLU A 108 9.49 0.26 -11.73
C GLU A 108 8.05 -0.18 -12.04
N TRP A 109 7.25 -0.39 -10.99
CA TRP A 109 5.84 -0.73 -11.10
C TRP A 109 4.97 0.19 -10.26
N PHE A 110 3.94 0.73 -10.91
CA PHE A 110 2.76 1.31 -10.27
C PHE A 110 1.56 0.44 -10.64
N LEU A 111 1.02 -0.30 -9.67
CA LEU A 111 -0.10 -1.21 -9.86
C LEU A 111 -1.34 -0.69 -9.13
N GLY A 112 -2.50 -0.89 -9.73
CA GLY A 112 -3.78 -0.50 -9.15
C GLY A 112 -4.89 -0.58 -10.19
N ARG A 113 -6.14 -0.41 -9.74
CA ARG A 113 -7.26 -0.26 -10.67
C ARG A 113 -7.20 1.14 -11.28
N ARG A 114 -6.98 1.24 -12.58
CA ARG A 114 -6.91 2.52 -13.29
C ARG A 114 -8.31 3.16 -13.38
N LEU A 115 -8.45 4.36 -12.84
CA LEU A 115 -9.53 5.30 -13.10
C LEU A 115 -9.04 6.38 -14.07
N HIS A 116 -9.99 7.09 -14.67
CA HIS A 116 -9.77 8.28 -15.47
C HIS A 116 -11.03 9.15 -15.38
N ASP A 117 -10.85 10.43 -15.68
CA ASP A 117 -11.95 11.38 -15.71
C ASP A 117 -12.70 11.24 -17.05
N ASN A 118 -14.04 11.23 -17.01
CA ASN A 118 -14.85 11.31 -18.24
C ASN A 118 -14.83 12.74 -18.82
N GLN A 119 -14.65 13.74 -17.96
CA GLN A 119 -14.56 15.16 -18.27
C GLN A 119 -13.62 15.82 -17.26
N ALA A 120 -12.84 16.82 -17.68
CA ALA A 120 -11.89 17.48 -16.79
C ALA A 120 -12.60 18.12 -15.59
N SER A 121 -12.31 17.63 -14.38
CA SER A 121 -12.85 18.18 -13.15
C SER A 121 -12.22 19.55 -12.80
N ILE A 122 -10.99 19.81 -13.26
CA ILE A 122 -10.27 21.08 -13.10
C ILE A 122 -9.61 21.47 -14.44
N ILE A 123 -10.17 22.46 -15.10
CA ILE A 123 -9.93 22.77 -16.53
C ILE A 123 -8.72 23.67 -16.83
N HIS A 124 -8.06 24.29 -15.83
CA HIS A 124 -7.06 25.36 -16.07
C HIS A 124 -5.67 25.17 -15.44
N HIS A 125 -5.42 24.12 -14.66
CA HIS A 125 -4.13 23.95 -13.95
C HIS A 125 -3.52 22.55 -14.06
N TYR A 126 -4.12 21.64 -14.82
CA TYR A 126 -3.64 20.27 -14.97
C TYR A 126 -3.27 19.96 -16.41
N ALA A 127 -2.17 19.24 -16.58
CA ALA A 127 -1.85 18.61 -17.84
C ALA A 127 -3.02 17.71 -18.27
N PHE A 128 -3.28 17.63 -19.57
CA PHE A 128 -4.31 16.75 -20.15
C PHE A 128 -5.77 17.19 -19.92
N SER A 129 -6.05 18.46 -19.58
CA SER A 129 -7.43 18.96 -19.47
C SER A 129 -8.24 18.87 -20.79
N GLU A 130 -7.56 18.86 -21.94
CA GLU A 130 -8.15 18.68 -23.27
C GLU A 130 -8.37 17.20 -23.64
N ASP A 131 -7.71 16.27 -22.95
CA ASP A 131 -7.89 14.82 -23.10
C ASP A 131 -7.90 14.11 -21.74
N PRO A 132 -9.00 14.21 -20.96
CA PRO A 132 -9.07 13.67 -19.60
C PRO A 132 -8.88 12.15 -19.52
N GLY A 133 -9.09 11.43 -20.63
CA GLY A 133 -8.90 9.99 -20.72
C GLY A 133 -7.44 9.57 -20.87
N SER A 134 -6.55 10.46 -21.30
CA SER A 134 -5.12 10.14 -21.47
C SER A 134 -4.42 9.93 -20.14
N PHE A 135 -4.89 10.60 -19.07
CA PHE A 135 -4.32 10.48 -17.73
C PHE A 135 -5.08 9.46 -16.89
N GLY A 136 -4.35 8.51 -16.30
CA GLY A 136 -4.90 7.51 -15.40
C GLY A 136 -4.36 7.67 -13.99
N TYR A 137 -5.21 7.42 -12.99
CA TYR A 137 -4.84 7.39 -11.58
C TYR A 137 -5.41 6.13 -10.91
N PRO A 138 -4.83 5.65 -9.80
CA PRO A 138 -5.39 4.48 -9.11
C PRO A 138 -6.73 4.84 -8.46
N ASP A 139 -7.64 3.87 -8.42
CA ASP A 139 -8.80 3.85 -7.53
C ASP A 139 -8.31 3.76 -6.07
N PRO A 140 -8.41 4.82 -5.26
CA PRO A 140 -7.90 4.80 -3.89
C PRO A 140 -8.60 3.75 -3.02
N THR A 141 -9.91 3.55 -3.25
CA THR A 141 -10.74 2.62 -2.49
C THR A 141 -10.43 1.15 -2.78
N ALA A 142 -9.80 0.86 -3.92
CA ALA A 142 -9.35 -0.48 -4.28
C ALA A 142 -7.93 -0.79 -3.75
N GLY A 143 -7.22 0.23 -3.26
CA GLY A 143 -5.79 0.16 -2.96
C GLY A 143 -4.90 0.14 -4.20
N TRP A 144 -3.62 0.42 -3.99
CA TRP A 144 -2.61 0.49 -5.03
C TRP A 144 -1.22 0.14 -4.50
N VAL A 145 -0.28 -0.17 -5.40
CA VAL A 145 1.03 -0.73 -5.06
C VAL A 145 2.15 -0.01 -5.81
N LEU A 146 3.25 0.24 -5.09
CA LEU A 146 4.52 0.64 -5.67
C LEU A 146 5.58 -0.45 -5.44
N SER A 147 6.40 -0.71 -6.44
CA SER A 147 7.67 -1.41 -6.27
C SER A 147 8.72 -0.48 -5.64
N THR A 148 9.66 -1.01 -4.88
CA THR A 148 10.78 -0.24 -4.31
C THR A 148 11.57 0.59 -5.34
N PRO A 149 11.94 0.08 -6.54
CA PRO A 149 12.62 0.90 -7.56
C PRO A 149 11.85 2.17 -7.96
N LEU A 150 10.53 2.08 -8.10
CA LEU A 150 9.70 3.24 -8.42
C LEU A 150 9.64 4.26 -7.27
N LEU A 151 9.67 3.80 -6.02
CA LEU A 151 9.68 4.68 -4.85
C LEU A 151 10.99 5.49 -4.75
N HIS A 152 12.08 5.04 -5.38
CA HIS A 152 13.39 5.71 -5.37
C HIS A 152 13.63 6.70 -6.52
N ARG A 153 12.71 6.78 -7.46
CA ARG A 153 12.84 7.63 -8.64
C ARG A 153 12.80 9.11 -8.30
#